data_AF-A0A6I1G0X5-F1
#
_entry.id   AF-A0A6I1G0X5-F1
#
_cell.length_a   1.000
_cell.length_b   1.000
_cell.length_c   1.000
_cell.angle_alpha   90.00
_cell.angle_beta   90.00
_cell.angle_gamma   90.00
#
_symmetry.space_group_name_H-M   'P 1'
#
loop_
_entity.id
_entity.type
_entity.pdbx_description
1 polymer ?
#
loop_
_entity_poly.entity_id
_entity_poly.type
_entity_poly.pdbx_seq_one_letter_code
_entity_poly.pdbx_strand_id
1 'polypeptide(L)'
;MLSPKAEEYIQLGIKTEPFTPTKLIRYLSSKYKEKFWLGIPDLLNEIDINIKPTLFYQTEEWGHPDEEKPSENIFFQSLAKAIELNDVSVIRSYKSNIHWSNWTWSDFENQEED
;
A
#
# COMPACT_ATOMS: atom_id res chain seq x y z
N MET A 1 -24.56 29.32 12.63
CA MET A 1 -23.97 27.96 12.59
C MET A 1 -23.12 27.80 13.83
N LEU A 2 -23.20 26.65 14.50
CA LEU A 2 -22.26 26.32 15.58
C LEU A 2 -20.93 25.97 14.92
N SER A 3 -19.87 26.68 15.31
CA SER A 3 -18.49 26.43 14.86
C SER A 3 -17.63 26.16 16.10
N PRO A 4 -17.79 24.97 16.71
CA PRO A 4 -17.06 24.62 17.92
C PRO A 4 -15.55 24.63 17.67
N LYS A 5 -14.80 25.05 18.69
CA LYS A 5 -13.34 25.17 18.61
C LYS A 5 -12.65 23.93 19.17
N ALA A 6 -11.42 23.66 18.75
CA ALA A 6 -10.63 22.52 19.22
C ALA A 6 -10.53 22.46 20.75
N GLU A 7 -10.43 23.62 21.41
CA GLU A 7 -10.32 23.72 22.87
C GLU A 7 -11.58 23.21 23.60
N GLU A 8 -12.77 23.35 22.99
CA GLU A 8 -14.04 22.90 23.56
C GLU A 8 -14.12 21.36 23.59
N TYR A 9 -13.53 20.69 22.59
CA TYR A 9 -13.43 19.24 22.57
C TYR A 9 -12.45 18.72 23.63
N ILE A 10 -11.31 19.40 23.81
CA ILE A 10 -10.29 19.04 24.81
C ILE A 10 -10.88 19.12 26.23
N GLN A 11 -11.66 20.16 26.52
CA GLN A 11 -12.34 20.32 27.82
C GLN A 11 -13.33 19.19 28.13
N LEU A 12 -13.88 18.55 27.09
CA LEU A 12 -14.76 17.39 27.21
C LEU A 12 -13.99 16.06 27.25
N GLY A 13 -12.65 16.09 27.28
CA GLY A 13 -11.80 14.89 27.25
C GLY A 13 -11.74 14.21 25.87
N ILE A 14 -12.24 14.88 24.81
CA ILE A 14 -12.23 14.36 23.44
C ILE A 14 -10.89 14.71 22.80
N LYS A 15 -10.10 13.69 22.46
CA LYS A 15 -8.87 13.88 21.71
C LYS A 15 -9.21 14.19 20.25
N THR A 16 -8.87 15.40 19.81
CA THR A 16 -8.97 15.79 18.41
C THR A 16 -7.64 15.50 17.72
N GLU A 17 -7.60 14.50 16.86
CA GLU A 17 -6.50 14.37 15.91
C GLU A 17 -6.83 15.12 14.63
N PRO A 18 -5.84 15.79 13.99
CA PRO A 18 -6.05 16.37 12.68
C PRO A 18 -6.52 15.29 11.71
N PHE A 19 -7.73 15.49 11.19
CA PHE A 19 -8.31 14.66 10.15
C PHE A 19 -7.80 15.17 8.80
N THR A 20 -7.22 14.28 8.01
CA THR A 20 -6.84 14.58 6.62
C THR A 20 -7.63 13.67 5.69
N PRO A 21 -8.05 14.13 4.49
CA PRO A 21 -8.64 13.28 3.47
C PRO A 21 -7.81 12.01 3.19
N THR A 22 -6.48 12.12 3.28
CA THR A 22 -5.54 11.00 3.18
C THR A 22 -5.78 9.93 4.24
N LYS A 23 -6.00 10.29 5.51
CA LYS A 23 -6.36 9.32 6.57
C LYS A 23 -7.65 8.59 6.24
N LEU A 24 -8.66 9.31 5.75
CA LEU A 24 -9.94 8.71 5.37
C LEU A 24 -9.78 7.72 4.22
N ILE A 25 -9.13 8.12 3.12
CA ILE A 25 -8.92 7.25 1.96
C ILE A 25 -8.09 6.04 2.33
N ARG A 26 -7.02 6.18 3.13
CA ARG A 26 -6.24 5.03 3.61
C ARG A 26 -7.09 4.04 4.41
N TYR A 27 -7.92 4.55 5.33
CA TYR A 27 -8.82 3.71 6.09
C TYR A 27 -9.83 2.99 5.18
N LEU A 28 -10.53 3.75 4.34
CA LEU A 28 -11.54 3.23 3.43
C LEU A 28 -10.96 2.20 2.48
N SER A 29 -9.83 2.49 1.86
CA SER A 29 -9.17 1.58 0.94
C SER A 29 -8.57 0.35 1.65
N SER A 30 -8.26 0.41 2.96
CA SER A 30 -7.85 -0.77 3.74
C SER A 30 -9.03 -1.68 4.12
N LYS A 31 -10.23 -1.11 4.31
CA LYS A 31 -11.43 -1.82 4.76
C LYS A 31 -12.36 -2.25 3.64
N TYR A 32 -12.37 -1.51 2.54
CA TYR A 32 -13.29 -1.65 1.42
C TYR A 32 -12.54 -1.66 0.09
N LYS A 33 -11.35 -2.27 0.06
CA LYS A 33 -10.45 -2.29 -1.11
C LYS A 33 -11.17 -2.64 -2.41
N GLU A 34 -12.10 -3.59 -2.34
CA GLU A 34 -12.91 -4.08 -3.46
C GLU A 34 -13.82 -3.02 -4.10
N LYS A 35 -14.09 -1.91 -3.40
CA LYS A 35 -14.89 -0.79 -3.92
C LYS A 35 -14.03 0.32 -4.54
N PHE A 36 -12.74 0.33 -4.25
CA PHE A 36 -11.82 1.39 -4.67
C PHE A 36 -10.83 0.93 -5.75
N TRP A 37 -10.54 -0.36 -5.80
CA TRP A 37 -9.57 -0.94 -6.74
C TRP A 37 -10.27 -1.86 -7.74
N LEU A 38 -9.80 -1.82 -8.98
CA LEU A 38 -10.27 -2.73 -10.03
C LEU A 38 -9.85 -4.16 -9.74
N GLY A 39 -10.74 -5.11 -10.07
CA GLY A 39 -10.39 -6.52 -10.08
C GLY A 39 -9.39 -6.84 -11.19
N ILE A 40 -8.69 -7.97 -11.05
CA ILE A 40 -7.78 -8.48 -12.11
C ILE A 40 -8.50 -8.57 -13.48
N PRO A 41 -9.75 -9.07 -13.60
CA PRO A 41 -10.42 -9.12 -14.89
C PRO A 41 -10.64 -7.74 -15.52
N ASP A 42 -11.00 -6.75 -14.71
CA ASP A 42 -11.25 -5.38 -15.20
C ASP A 42 -9.93 -4.73 -15.63
N LEU A 43 -8.86 -4.90 -14.85
CA LEU A 43 -7.51 -4.45 -15.23
C LEU A 43 -7.04 -5.07 -16.55
N LEU A 44 -7.32 -6.35 -16.78
CA LEU A 44 -6.96 -7.03 -18.02
C LEU A 44 -7.80 -6.55 -19.22
N ASN A 45 -9.03 -6.09 -19.00
CA ASN A 45 -9.85 -5.50 -20.06
C ASN A 45 -9.34 -4.11 -20.46
N GLU A 46 -8.83 -3.32 -19.50
CA GLU A 46 -8.31 -1.96 -19.75
C GLU A 46 -7.03 -1.93 -20.60
N ILE A 47 -6.20 -2.98 -20.54
CA ILE A 47 -4.91 -3.00 -21.24
C ILE A 47 -5.03 -3.27 -22.75
N ASP A 48 -6.25 -3.48 -23.30
CA ASP A 48 -6.53 -3.80 -24.73
C ASP A 48 -5.61 -4.87 -25.33
N ILE A 49 -5.19 -5.82 -24.49
CA ILE A 49 -4.34 -6.92 -24.92
C ILE A 49 -5.24 -8.10 -25.24
N ASN A 50 -5.19 -8.58 -26.49
CA ASN A 50 -5.90 -9.77 -26.94
C ASN A 50 -5.23 -11.08 -26.46
N ILE A 51 -4.63 -11.05 -25.27
CA ILE A 51 -3.97 -12.16 -24.61
C ILE A 51 -4.74 -12.39 -23.31
N LYS A 52 -5.01 -13.65 -22.99
CA LYS A 52 -5.53 -14.06 -21.68
C LYS A 52 -4.36 -14.52 -20.83
N PRO A 53 -3.58 -13.63 -20.20
CA PRO A 53 -2.43 -14.04 -19.40
C PRO A 53 -2.92 -14.88 -18.23
N THR A 54 -2.28 -16.02 -18.01
CA THR A 54 -2.46 -16.78 -16.77
C THR A 54 -1.75 -16.03 -15.66
N LEU A 55 -2.44 -15.77 -14.55
CA LEU A 55 -1.81 -15.17 -13.38
C LEU A 55 -0.69 -16.07 -12.88
N PHE A 56 0.55 -15.59 -12.96
CA PHE A 56 1.72 -16.31 -12.45
C PHE A 56 1.85 -16.18 -10.94
N TYR A 57 1.82 -14.95 -10.43
CA TYR A 57 1.96 -14.64 -9.01
C TYR A 57 1.33 -13.29 -8.69
N GLN A 58 0.71 -13.17 -7.51
CA GLN A 58 0.18 -11.91 -6.98
C GLN A 58 0.42 -11.87 -5.47
N THR A 59 0.83 -10.71 -4.95
CA THR A 59 1.00 -10.50 -3.51
C THR A 59 0.60 -9.08 -3.12
N GLU A 60 0.00 -8.95 -1.93
CA GLU A 60 -0.18 -7.68 -1.21
C GLU A 60 0.89 -7.51 -0.11
N GLU A 61 1.80 -8.48 0.01
CA GLU A 61 2.83 -8.56 1.02
C GLU A 61 4.20 -8.56 0.34
N TRP A 62 4.77 -7.37 0.20
CA TRP A 62 6.16 -7.19 -0.21
C TRP A 62 6.84 -6.16 0.68
N GLY A 63 8.15 -6.24 0.80
CA GLY A 63 8.94 -5.23 1.52
C GLY A 63 9.39 -4.16 0.54
N HIS A 64 8.92 -2.93 0.68
CA HIS A 64 9.52 -1.77 0.05
C HIS A 64 10.98 -1.66 0.50
N PRO A 65 11.95 -1.69 -0.42
CA PRO A 65 13.35 -1.54 -0.07
C PRO A 65 13.64 -0.03 0.08
N ASP A 66 13.75 0.45 1.32
CA ASP A 66 13.93 1.89 1.58
C ASP A 66 15.32 2.38 1.14
N GLU A 67 16.38 1.66 1.53
CA GLU A 67 17.78 1.98 1.20
C GLU A 67 18.46 0.91 0.32
N GLU A 68 17.81 -0.25 0.15
CA GLU A 68 18.34 -1.41 -0.57
C GLU A 68 17.96 -1.34 -2.06
N LYS A 69 18.83 -1.82 -2.97
CA LYS A 69 18.41 -1.95 -4.37
C LYS A 69 17.49 -3.15 -4.53
N PRO A 70 16.50 -3.11 -5.45
CA PRO A 70 15.68 -4.29 -5.74
C PRO A 70 16.49 -5.54 -6.10
N SER A 71 17.68 -5.39 -6.70
CA SER A 71 18.58 -6.51 -7.00
C SER A 71 19.23 -7.16 -5.79
N GLU A 72 19.29 -6.47 -4.65
CA GLU A 72 19.89 -6.94 -3.40
C GLU A 72 18.82 -7.57 -2.50
N ASN A 73 17.57 -7.12 -2.65
CA ASN A 73 16.44 -7.60 -1.87
C ASN A 73 16.05 -9.05 -2.19
N ILE A 74 15.95 -9.87 -1.15
CA ILE A 74 15.70 -11.31 -1.28
C ILE A 74 14.35 -11.65 -1.92
N PHE A 75 13.32 -10.81 -1.73
CA PHE A 75 12.01 -11.03 -2.35
C PHE A 75 12.14 -10.94 -3.88
N PHE A 76 12.73 -9.85 -4.40
CA PHE A 76 12.90 -9.67 -5.84
C PHE A 76 13.87 -10.68 -6.47
N GLN A 77 14.96 -11.04 -5.78
CA GLN A 77 15.84 -12.12 -6.22
C GLN A 77 15.10 -13.46 -6.33
N SER A 78 14.29 -13.80 -5.33
CA SER A 78 13.51 -15.04 -5.33
C SER A 78 12.39 -15.03 -6.37
N LEU A 79 11.78 -13.87 -6.63
CA LEU A 79 10.79 -13.67 -7.69
C LEU A 79 11.41 -13.87 -9.07
N ALA A 80 12.59 -13.31 -9.31
CA ALA A 80 13.33 -13.53 -10.55
C ALA A 80 13.63 -15.03 -10.74
N LYS A 81 14.03 -15.72 -9.67
CA LYS A 81 14.27 -17.18 -9.72
C LYS A 81 12.99 -17.97 -9.97
N ALA A 82 11.87 -17.56 -9.38
CA ALA A 82 10.57 -18.17 -9.60
C ALA A 82 10.13 -18.06 -11.07
N ILE A 83 10.36 -16.90 -11.71
CA ILE A 83 10.07 -16.70 -13.13
C ILE A 83 10.96 -17.61 -14.00
N GLU A 84 12.26 -17.69 -13.70
CA GLU A 84 13.20 -18.54 -14.44
C GLU A 84 12.82 -20.03 -14.35
N LEU A 85 12.40 -20.49 -13.16
CA LEU A 85 12.04 -21.89 -12.91
C LEU A 85 10.56 -22.21 -13.20
N ASN A 86 9.74 -21.19 -13.48
CA ASN A 86 8.28 -21.28 -13.49
C ASN A 86 7.71 -21.96 -12.23
N ASP A 87 8.25 -21.60 -11.06
CA ASP A 87 7.92 -22.20 -9.76
C ASP A 87 7.77 -21.12 -8.69
N VAL A 88 6.53 -20.85 -8.28
CA VAL A 88 6.22 -19.83 -7.26
C VAL A 88 6.62 -20.25 -5.85
N SER A 89 6.87 -21.54 -5.60
CA SER A 89 7.20 -22.04 -4.25
C SER A 89 8.55 -21.55 -3.74
N VAL A 90 9.42 -21.09 -4.65
CA VAL A 90 10.75 -20.56 -4.30
C VAL A 90 10.71 -19.09 -3.86
N ILE A 91 9.57 -18.41 -4.02
CA ILE A 91 9.41 -17.01 -3.63
C ILE A 91 9.50 -16.91 -2.10
N ARG A 92 10.41 -16.05 -1.62
CA ARG A 92 10.64 -15.83 -0.21
C ARG A 92 9.95 -14.54 0.22
N SER A 93 9.06 -14.65 1.20
CA SER A 93 8.50 -13.47 1.87
C SER A 93 9.60 -12.75 2.65
N TYR A 94 9.87 -11.50 2.29
CA TYR A 94 10.62 -10.58 3.15
C TYR A 94 9.64 -9.81 4.04
N LYS A 95 10.11 -9.25 5.16
CA LYS A 95 9.25 -8.50 6.11
C LYS A 95 8.39 -7.48 5.35
N SER A 96 7.09 -7.76 5.23
CA SER A 96 6.15 -6.86 4.57
C SER A 96 6.05 -5.56 5.38
N ASN A 97 6.43 -4.44 4.79
CA ASN A 97 6.37 -3.11 5.39
C ASN A 97 5.39 -2.18 4.65
N ILE A 98 4.74 -2.65 3.58
CA ILE A 98 3.87 -1.83 2.73
C ILE A 98 2.45 -1.63 3.27
N HIS A 99 2.12 -2.23 4.42
CA HIS A 99 0.81 -1.99 5.02
C HIS A 99 0.69 -0.49 5.32
N TRP A 100 -0.35 0.17 4.81
CA TRP A 100 -0.47 1.63 4.91
C TRP A 100 -0.55 2.18 6.35
N SER A 101 -0.74 1.30 7.35
CA SER A 101 -0.58 1.67 8.76
C SER A 101 0.87 2.01 9.13
N ASN A 102 1.85 1.51 8.37
CA ASN A 102 3.27 1.78 8.60
C ASN A 102 3.68 3.15 8.03
N TRP A 103 2.89 3.69 7.10
CA TRP A 103 3.12 4.97 6.42
C TRP A 103 2.38 6.10 7.16
N THR A 104 2.57 6.20 8.48
CA THR A 104 1.88 7.19 9.32
C THR A 104 2.70 8.46 9.51
N TRP A 105 2.13 9.58 9.06
CA TRP A 105 2.54 11.00 9.25
C TRP A 105 3.95 11.43 8.82
N SER A 106 5.01 10.68 9.07
CA SER A 106 6.39 11.18 8.92
C SER A 106 6.84 11.39 7.48
N ASP A 107 6.31 10.65 6.52
CA ASP A 107 6.93 10.56 5.18
C ASP A 107 6.66 11.80 4.31
N PHE A 108 5.72 12.65 4.70
CA PHE A 108 5.34 13.86 3.95
C PHE A 108 5.40 15.15 4.77
N GLU A 109 5.63 15.09 6.08
CA GLU A 109 5.81 16.31 6.90
C GLU A 109 7.29 16.70 7.08
N ASN A 110 8.22 15.78 6.82
CA ASN A 110 9.66 16.02 6.89
C ASN A 110 10.35 16.05 5.52
N GLN A 111 9.59 16.11 4.42
CA GLN A 111 10.17 16.53 3.15
C GLN A 111 10.35 18.05 3.20
N GLU A 112 11.39 18.47 3.95
CA GLU A 112 11.96 19.80 3.74
C GLU A 112 12.35 19.89 2.26
N GLU A 113 11.96 21.00 1.65
CA GLU A 113 12.26 21.37 0.27
C GLU A 113 13.78 21.30 0.02
N ASP A 114 14.23 20.32 -0.76
CA ASP A 114 15.52 20.38 -1.47
C ASP A 114 15.35 21.10 -2.82
#